data_AF-A0A7Z0BNT8-F1
#
_entry.id   AF-A0A7Z0BNT8-F1
#
_cell.length_a   1.000
_cell.length_b   1.000
_cell.length_c   1.000
_cell.angle_alpha   90.00
_cell.angle_beta   90.00
_cell.angle_gamma   90.00
#
_symmetry.space_group_name_H-M   'P 1'
#
loop_
_entity.id
_entity.type
_entity.pdbx_description
1 polymer ?
#
loop_
_entity_poly.entity_id
_entity_poly.type
_entity_poly.pdbx_seq_one_letter_code
_entity_poly.pdbx_strand_id
1 'polypeptide(L)'
;MNASVTTLPDKRAERMALLLQLERRARAQNDVAGLGFLMVNDTRQLLDYQEAFLWDADKGRISACSGLAQVEANAPLMLFLGRLCSGWDSQPRAAELRDLSTADAPAALQAGWSEYLAPRLLRLPLKDRDGQVLGSLLLSREPALARPERALLELLLDAYGHAWASLMGGKKRSLVNRLRKRPRRIALVACALALSTALLPVHQTVLAPAEIMPRNPAVLRAPLQAVVERILVQPNQEVKNGDALVQLDKRELESRLESSRQTFAAADAQLRQTRQQALFDERAKAALAELITRRDQARADLAFIEDNLQRSLILAPRDGVAIFDDPSDWIGRPVSLGERIMQVADPHDARLEIQLPVADAIALEPGAEVLLFLNSQPGSPLPASLERYGYRASASADGSMAYRLQAGFSEADPRLRVGLKGTAKLYGERTLLIHYLLRRPLAALRVHLGW
;
A
#
# COMPACT_ATOMS: atom_id res chain seq x y z
N MET A 1 18.64 34.14 75.39
CA MET A 1 18.71 35.41 74.63
C MET A 1 19.50 35.14 73.36
N ASN A 2 18.82 35.14 72.22
CA ASN A 2 19.40 34.99 70.90
C ASN A 2 20.30 36.19 70.61
N ALA A 3 21.61 35.95 70.48
CA ALA A 3 22.52 36.94 69.92
C ALA A 3 22.36 36.92 68.40
N SER A 4 21.61 37.89 67.89
CA SER A 4 21.51 38.21 66.47
C SER A 4 22.89 38.59 65.94
N VAL A 5 23.53 37.69 65.20
CA VAL A 5 24.74 38.00 64.43
C VAL A 5 24.28 38.75 63.18
N THR A 6 24.29 40.08 63.25
CA THR A 6 24.08 40.95 62.11
C THR A 6 25.34 40.93 61.24
N THR A 7 25.39 40.06 60.22
CA THR A 7 26.46 40.06 59.23
C THR A 7 26.38 41.33 58.37
N LEU A 8 27.40 42.18 58.41
CA LEU A 8 27.57 43.28 57.46
C LEU A 8 27.54 42.71 56.03
N PRO A 9 26.73 43.27 55.10
CA PRO A 9 26.72 42.81 53.72
C PRO A 9 28.10 43.02 53.10
N ASP A 10 28.77 41.91 52.74
CA ASP A 10 30.00 41.98 51.98
C ASP A 10 29.67 42.43 50.55
N LYS A 11 29.92 43.71 50.26
CA LYS A 11 29.71 44.32 48.94
C LYS A 11 30.37 43.53 47.80
N ARG A 12 31.40 42.73 48.08
CA ARG A 12 32.03 41.84 47.08
C ARG A 12 31.16 40.61 46.80
N ALA A 13 30.57 40.02 47.82
CA ALA A 13 29.63 38.91 47.69
C ALA A 13 28.36 39.34 46.94
N GLU A 14 27.85 40.55 47.21
CA GLU A 14 26.70 41.12 46.48
C GLU A 14 26.98 41.31 44.99
N ARG A 15 28.13 41.89 44.63
CA ARG A 15 28.53 42.07 43.22
C ARG A 15 28.73 40.74 42.50
N MET A 16 29.25 39.73 43.18
CA MET A 16 29.41 38.37 42.62
C MET A 16 28.05 37.68 42.43
N ALA A 17 27.14 37.80 43.40
CA ALA A 17 25.78 37.27 43.28
C ALA A 17 25.03 37.91 42.10
N LEU A 18 25.20 39.22 41.93
CA LEU A 18 24.64 39.95 40.79
C LEU A 18 25.22 39.48 39.46
N LEU A 19 26.53 39.25 39.36
CA LEU A 19 27.17 38.70 38.16
C LEU A 19 26.54 37.35 37.79
N LEU A 20 26.44 36.42 38.74
CA LEU A 20 25.84 35.10 38.52
C LEU A 20 24.36 35.20 38.09
N GLN A 21 23.61 36.14 38.65
CA GLN A 21 22.22 36.39 38.26
C GLN A 21 22.12 36.88 36.81
N LEU A 22 22.99 37.81 36.40
CA LEU A 22 23.02 38.31 35.02
C LEU A 22 23.43 37.22 34.03
N GLU A 23 24.45 36.41 34.36
CA GLU A 23 24.83 35.27 33.52
C GLU A 23 23.67 34.27 33.34
N ARG A 24 22.96 33.94 34.43
CA ARG A 24 21.82 33.04 34.39
C ARG A 24 20.70 33.61 33.52
N ARG A 25 20.39 34.91 33.66
CA ARG A 25 19.34 35.57 32.87
C ARG A 25 19.72 35.67 31.39
N ALA A 26 20.99 35.89 31.07
CA ALA A 26 21.50 35.92 29.71
C ALA A 26 21.37 34.54 29.02
N ARG A 27 21.79 33.46 29.70
CA ARG A 27 21.66 32.09 29.18
C ARG A 27 20.21 31.60 29.10
N ALA A 28 19.27 32.27 29.77
CA ALA A 28 17.84 31.96 29.74
C ALA A 28 17.06 32.72 28.65
N GLN A 29 17.70 33.60 27.88
CA GLN A 29 17.04 34.32 26.78
C GLN A 29 16.72 33.37 25.62
N ASN A 30 15.60 33.63 24.95
CA ASN A 30 15.10 32.78 23.85
C ASN A 30 15.48 33.30 22.47
N ASP A 31 15.89 34.58 22.35
CA ASP A 31 16.23 35.23 21.09
C ASP A 31 17.36 36.26 21.24
N VAL A 32 17.99 36.59 20.12
CA VAL A 32 19.13 37.53 20.09
C VAL A 32 18.70 38.95 20.46
N ALA A 33 17.45 39.33 20.16
CA ALA A 33 16.91 40.64 20.49
C ALA A 33 16.73 40.82 22.01
N GLY A 34 16.12 39.84 22.70
CA GLY A 34 15.96 39.85 24.15
C GLY A 34 17.29 39.78 24.89
N LEU A 35 18.23 38.96 24.39
CA LEU A 35 19.60 38.97 24.89
C LEU A 35 20.28 40.32 24.72
N GLY A 36 20.16 40.94 23.54
CA GLY A 36 20.75 42.25 23.29
C GLY A 36 20.17 43.35 24.20
N PHE A 37 18.86 43.33 24.42
CA PHE A 37 18.19 44.25 25.35
C PHE A 37 18.68 44.07 26.80
N LEU A 38 18.85 42.82 27.24
CA LEU A 38 19.43 42.53 28.56
C LEU A 38 20.85 43.07 28.67
N MET A 39 21.71 42.83 27.67
CA MET A 39 23.11 43.28 27.68
C MET A 39 23.23 44.81 27.82
N VAL A 40 22.44 45.58 27.08
CA VAL A 40 22.55 47.05 27.06
C VAL A 40 21.84 47.74 28.23
N ASN A 41 20.97 47.06 28.98
CA ASN A 41 20.23 47.67 30.09
C ASN A 41 20.66 47.12 31.47
N ASP A 42 20.86 45.81 31.59
CA ASP A 42 21.08 45.18 32.89
C ASP A 42 22.57 45.16 33.29
N THR A 43 23.50 45.35 32.34
CA THR A 43 24.93 45.50 32.65
C THR A 43 25.20 46.71 33.56
N ARG A 44 24.29 47.70 33.60
CA ARG A 44 24.38 48.88 34.47
C ARG A 44 24.42 48.51 35.96
N GLN A 45 23.83 47.36 36.31
CA GLN A 45 23.82 46.87 37.69
C GLN A 45 25.25 46.51 38.16
N LEU A 46 26.13 46.07 37.25
CA LEU A 46 27.52 45.73 37.54
C LEU A 46 28.48 46.91 37.36
N LEU A 47 28.23 47.74 36.35
CA LEU A 47 29.09 48.84 35.96
C LEU A 47 28.26 50.05 35.54
N ASP A 48 28.50 51.20 36.16
CA ASP A 48 27.79 52.42 35.77
C ASP A 48 28.26 52.96 34.41
N TYR A 49 27.31 53.38 33.58
CA TYR A 49 27.53 53.96 32.24
C TYR A 49 26.34 54.84 31.84
N GLN A 50 26.62 55.85 31.01
CA GLN A 50 25.61 56.77 30.48
C GLN A 50 24.74 56.09 29.42
N GLU A 51 25.40 55.49 28.43
CA GLU A 51 24.73 54.83 27.31
C GLU A 51 25.44 53.52 26.96
N ALA A 52 24.67 52.53 26.50
CA ALA A 52 25.21 51.27 26.00
C ALA A 52 24.64 50.93 24.62
N PHE A 53 25.51 50.39 23.77
CA PHE A 53 25.18 50.01 22.41
C PHE A 53 25.72 48.63 22.11
N LEU A 54 25.01 47.88 21.28
CA LEU A 54 25.39 46.53 20.91
C LEU A 54 25.65 46.46 19.42
N TRP A 55 26.90 46.19 19.05
CA TRP A 55 27.34 45.99 17.68
C TRP A 55 27.23 44.53 17.26
N ASP A 56 26.50 44.26 16.19
CA ASP A 56 26.40 42.96 15.53
C ASP A 56 27.39 42.93 14.35
N ALA A 57 28.48 42.17 14.48
CA ALA A 57 29.56 42.16 13.49
C ALA A 57 29.16 41.47 12.17
N ASP A 58 28.21 40.52 12.21
CA ASP A 58 27.71 39.82 11.01
C ASP A 58 26.81 40.74 10.19
N LYS A 59 25.97 41.55 10.85
CA LYS A 59 25.08 42.51 10.18
C LYS A 59 25.69 43.88 9.93
N GLY A 60 26.85 44.18 10.53
CA GLY A 60 27.54 45.46 10.38
C GLY A 60 26.71 46.66 10.87
N ARG A 61 25.91 46.50 11.93
CA ARG A 61 25.06 47.56 12.49
C ARG A 61 24.85 47.43 14.00
N ILE A 62 24.41 48.52 14.63
CA ILE A 62 23.97 48.49 16.02
C ILE A 62 22.61 47.78 16.12
N SER A 63 22.53 46.72 16.93
CA SER A 63 21.33 45.89 17.10
C SER A 63 20.51 46.24 18.33
N ALA A 64 21.10 46.87 19.36
CA ALA A 64 20.40 47.33 20.55
C ALA A 64 21.06 48.59 21.14
N CYS A 65 20.26 49.41 21.83
CA CYS A 65 20.66 50.63 22.51
C CYS A 65 19.98 50.70 23.89
N SER A 66 20.69 51.15 24.92
CA SER A 66 20.15 51.30 26.28
C SER A 66 18.96 52.26 26.29
N GLY A 67 17.87 51.87 26.97
CA GLY A 67 16.67 52.70 27.11
C GLY A 67 15.74 52.75 25.89
N LEU A 68 16.10 52.11 24.76
CA LEU A 68 15.27 52.07 23.55
C LEU A 68 14.83 50.63 23.26
N ALA A 69 13.53 50.44 23.00
CA ALA A 69 12.99 49.13 22.62
C ALA A 69 13.32 48.73 21.18
N GLN A 70 13.46 49.71 20.28
CA GLN A 70 13.82 49.51 18.87
C GLN A 70 14.83 50.57 18.44
N VAL A 71 15.85 50.13 17.69
CA VAL A 71 16.92 51.02 17.19
C VAL A 71 16.65 51.38 15.74
N GLU A 72 16.61 52.67 15.44
CA GLU A 72 16.56 53.17 14.06
C GLU A 72 17.96 53.13 13.43
N ALA A 73 18.16 52.22 12.47
CA ALA A 73 19.47 51.98 11.86
C ALA A 73 20.07 53.20 11.12
N ASN A 74 19.23 54.15 10.68
CA ASN A 74 19.64 55.33 9.91
C ASN A 74 19.86 56.58 10.76
N ALA A 75 19.71 56.51 12.09
CA ALA A 75 19.98 57.64 12.96
C ALA A 75 21.46 58.06 12.88
N PRO A 76 21.80 59.36 12.92
CA PRO A 76 23.18 59.85 12.79
C PRO A 76 24.18 59.16 13.73
N LEU A 77 23.79 58.95 14.99
CA LEU A 77 24.58 58.24 16.01
C LEU A 77 24.85 56.77 15.63
N MET A 78 23.86 56.06 15.09
CA MET A 78 24.00 54.63 14.75
C MET A 78 24.93 54.45 13.54
N LEU A 79 24.84 55.35 12.55
CA LEU A 79 25.75 55.37 11.40
C LEU A 79 27.18 55.73 11.83
N PHE A 80 27.33 56.68 12.76
CA PHE A 80 28.61 57.05 13.36
C PHE A 80 29.26 55.85 14.09
N LEU A 81 28.51 55.20 14.98
CA LEU A 81 28.98 54.02 15.72
C LEU A 81 29.31 52.85 14.79
N GLY A 82 28.54 52.65 13.71
CA GLY A 82 28.82 51.60 12.75
C GLY A 82 30.13 51.81 11.99
N ARG A 83 30.46 53.05 11.62
CA ARG A 83 31.76 53.40 11.01
C ARG A 83 32.92 53.23 12.00
N LEU A 84 32.73 53.57 13.28
CA LEU A 84 33.73 53.33 14.32
C LEU A 84 34.01 51.83 14.51
N CYS A 85 32.96 51.01 14.66
CA CYS A 85 33.10 49.58 14.95
C CYS A 85 33.72 48.81 13.79
N SER A 86 33.28 49.07 12.55
CA SER A 86 33.86 48.46 11.34
C SER A 86 35.36 48.78 11.18
N GLY A 87 35.77 50.02 11.51
CA GLY A 87 37.18 50.41 11.52
C GLY A 87 38.00 49.65 12.56
N TRP A 88 37.42 49.33 13.72
CA TRP A 88 38.10 48.60 14.79
C TRP A 88 38.07 47.07 14.61
N ASP A 89 37.07 46.51 13.95
CA ASP A 89 37.00 45.07 13.60
C ASP A 89 38.13 44.66 12.64
N SER A 90 38.62 45.60 11.85
CA SER A 90 39.73 45.38 10.90
C SER A 90 41.12 45.38 11.57
N GLN A 91 41.21 45.63 12.88
CA GLN A 91 42.47 45.71 13.63
C GLN A 91 42.80 44.38 14.35
N PRO A 92 44.08 44.03 14.51
CA PRO A 92 44.50 42.77 15.16
C PRO A 92 44.06 42.65 16.64
N ARG A 93 43.74 43.78 17.28
CA ARG A 93 43.28 43.85 18.68
C ARG A 93 41.75 43.88 18.82
N ALA A 94 41.01 43.48 17.78
CA ALA A 94 39.54 43.49 17.80
C ALA A 94 38.92 42.59 18.89
N ALA A 95 39.66 41.56 19.31
CA ALA A 95 39.24 40.61 20.33
C ALA A 95 39.62 41.02 21.77
N GLU A 96 40.22 42.19 22.01
CA GLU A 96 40.59 42.64 23.35
C GLU A 96 39.57 43.62 23.92
N LEU A 97 39.33 43.55 25.24
CA LEU A 97 38.64 44.62 25.97
C LEU A 97 39.48 45.88 25.90
N ARG A 98 38.88 46.99 25.45
CA ARG A 98 39.57 48.28 25.32
C ARG A 98 38.81 49.41 25.99
N ASP A 99 39.55 50.26 26.67
CA ASP A 99 39.10 51.56 27.19
C ASP A 99 39.62 52.63 26.23
N LEU A 100 38.71 53.15 25.40
CA LEU A 100 39.01 54.02 24.27
C LEU A 100 38.69 55.48 24.61
N SER A 101 39.47 56.39 24.05
CA SER A 101 39.27 57.83 24.12
C SER A 101 39.09 58.43 22.72
N THR A 102 38.80 59.74 22.64
CA THR A 102 38.76 60.49 21.38
C THR A 102 40.03 60.30 20.54
N ALA A 103 41.20 60.15 21.17
CA ALA A 103 42.48 59.94 20.47
C ALA A 103 42.58 58.59 19.76
N ASP A 104 41.80 57.58 20.19
CA ASP A 104 41.77 56.24 19.58
C ASP A 104 40.81 56.15 18.38
N ALA A 105 39.99 57.20 18.16
CA ALA A 105 39.09 57.28 17.02
C ALA A 105 39.84 57.76 15.76
N PRO A 106 39.49 57.26 14.56
CA PRO A 106 40.01 57.78 13.29
C PRO A 106 39.79 59.29 13.19
N ALA A 107 40.76 60.04 12.63
CA ALA A 107 40.73 61.50 12.57
C ALA A 107 39.40 62.09 12.03
N ALA A 108 38.80 61.44 11.02
CA ALA A 108 37.52 61.85 10.44
C ALA A 108 36.30 61.71 11.37
N LEU A 109 36.41 60.91 12.44
CA LEU A 109 35.34 60.59 13.39
C LEU A 109 35.55 61.21 14.78
N GLN A 110 36.68 61.91 15.01
CA GLN A 110 36.98 62.53 16.31
C GLN A 110 35.98 63.63 16.67
N ALA A 111 35.52 64.43 15.70
CA ALA A 111 34.54 65.48 15.93
C ALA A 111 33.19 64.91 16.40
N GLY A 112 32.71 63.84 15.77
CA GLY A 112 31.46 63.17 16.16
C GLY A 112 31.53 62.46 17.50
N TRP A 113 32.73 62.08 17.97
CA TRP A 113 32.90 61.50 19.30
C TRP A 113 32.51 62.49 20.39
N SER A 114 33.04 63.72 20.32
CA SER A 114 32.76 64.75 21.32
C SER A 114 31.30 65.23 21.30
N GLU A 115 30.61 65.05 20.16
CA GLU A 115 29.19 65.40 20.01
C GLU A 115 28.27 64.34 20.63
N TYR A 116 28.59 63.05 20.46
CA TYR A 116 27.67 61.96 20.79
C TYR A 116 28.06 61.07 21.96
N LEU A 117 29.34 60.99 22.32
CA LEU A 117 29.83 60.03 23.31
C LEU A 117 30.49 60.73 24.51
N ALA A 118 30.50 60.03 25.63
CA ALA A 118 31.28 60.43 26.79
C ALA A 118 32.79 60.40 26.47
N PRO A 119 33.65 61.01 27.31
CA PRO A 119 35.10 61.04 27.07
C PRO A 119 35.73 59.65 26.90
N ARG A 120 35.11 58.60 27.43
CA ARG A 120 35.60 57.22 27.32
C ARG A 120 34.52 56.27 26.82
N LEU A 121 34.93 55.33 25.97
CA LEU A 121 34.09 54.25 25.46
C LEU A 121 34.77 52.91 25.75
N LEU A 122 34.11 52.07 26.53
CA LEU A 122 34.55 50.70 26.72
C LEU A 122 34.04 49.83 25.58
N ARG A 123 34.97 49.22 24.84
CA ARG A 123 34.64 48.20 23.85
C ARG A 123 34.84 46.82 24.46
N LEU A 124 33.74 46.07 24.55
CA LEU A 124 33.68 44.76 25.18
C LEU A 124 33.34 43.70 24.12
N PRO A 125 34.34 42.96 23.60
CA PRO A 125 34.10 42.00 22.52
C PRO A 125 33.35 40.76 23.02
N LEU A 126 32.32 40.35 22.29
CA LEU A 126 31.56 39.13 22.53
C LEU A 126 32.14 38.01 21.66
N LYS A 127 32.59 36.92 22.28
CA LYS A 127 33.28 35.82 21.59
C LYS A 127 32.50 34.51 21.67
N ASP A 128 32.59 33.71 20.63
CA ASP A 128 32.17 32.30 20.68
C ASP A 128 33.25 31.44 21.35
N ARG A 129 32.93 30.16 21.61
CA ARG A 129 33.80 29.09 22.14
C ARG A 129 35.13 28.96 21.40
N ASP A 130 35.14 29.23 20.09
CA ASP A 130 36.32 29.15 19.24
C ASP A 130 37.15 30.46 19.25
N GLY A 131 36.77 31.46 20.07
CA GLY A 131 37.44 32.76 20.18
C GLY A 131 37.10 33.76 19.06
N GLN A 132 36.17 33.42 18.16
CA GLN A 132 35.71 34.34 17.12
C GLN A 132 34.82 35.45 17.69
N VAL A 133 35.06 36.70 17.30
CA VAL A 133 34.26 37.85 17.72
C VAL A 133 32.93 37.86 16.97
N LEU A 134 31.83 37.74 17.70
CA LEU A 134 30.46 37.77 17.19
C LEU A 134 29.91 39.21 17.10
N GLY A 135 30.43 40.09 17.95
CA GLY A 135 29.97 41.46 18.10
C GLY A 135 30.71 42.18 19.23
N SER A 136 30.26 43.38 19.60
CA SER A 136 30.83 44.13 20.72
C SER A 136 29.76 44.89 21.49
N LEU A 137 29.80 44.82 22.81
CA LEU A 137 29.06 45.70 23.70
C LEU A 137 29.90 46.97 23.93
N LEU A 138 29.31 48.12 23.68
CA LEU A 138 29.94 49.43 23.80
C LEU A 138 29.33 50.16 25.00
N LEU A 139 30.13 50.59 25.96
CA LEU A 139 29.65 51.33 27.14
C LEU A 139 30.29 52.72 27.17
N SER A 140 29.46 53.76 27.03
CA SER A 140 29.86 55.17 27.09
C SER A 140 29.88 55.63 28.55
N ARG A 141 31.04 56.04 29.07
CA ARG A 141 31.22 56.44 30.47
C ARG A 141 32.31 57.50 30.66
N GLU A 142 32.28 58.17 31.80
CA GLU A 142 33.35 59.11 32.21
C GLU A 142 34.49 58.43 33.00
N PRO A 143 34.23 57.69 34.09
CA PRO A 143 35.30 57.12 34.89
C PRO A 143 36.05 56.00 34.17
N ALA A 144 37.36 55.92 34.45
CA ALA A 144 38.22 54.85 33.95
C ALA A 144 37.82 53.47 34.49
N LEU A 145 38.02 52.44 33.67
CA LEU A 145 37.74 51.07 34.10
C LEU A 145 38.72 50.61 35.18
N ALA A 146 38.22 50.35 36.38
CA ALA A 146 39.04 49.83 37.47
C ALA A 146 39.42 48.35 37.24
N ARG A 147 40.58 47.91 37.78
CA ARG A 147 41.03 46.52 37.62
C ARG A 147 40.00 45.47 38.10
N PRO A 148 39.32 45.63 39.26
CA PRO A 148 38.31 44.66 39.69
C PRO A 148 37.06 44.64 38.79
N GLU A 149 36.66 45.80 38.26
CA GLU A 149 35.52 45.90 37.34
C GLU A 149 35.83 45.18 36.03
N ARG A 150 37.06 45.32 35.52
CA ARG A 150 37.53 44.62 34.33
C ARG A 150 37.39 43.10 34.47
N ALA A 151 37.82 42.54 35.59
CA ALA A 151 37.75 41.09 35.82
C ALA A 151 36.29 40.58 35.84
N LEU A 152 35.37 41.34 36.45
CA LEU A 152 33.94 41.00 36.46
C LEU A 152 33.31 41.08 35.06
N LEU A 153 33.69 42.08 34.27
CA LEU A 153 33.21 42.23 32.89
C LEU A 153 33.73 41.10 32.00
N GLU A 154 35.00 40.72 32.13
CA GLU A 154 35.56 39.61 31.34
C GLU A 154 34.79 38.30 31.58
N LEU A 155 34.42 38.00 32.83
CA LEU A 155 33.55 36.85 33.17
C LEU A 155 32.14 36.98 32.57
N LEU A 156 31.53 38.16 32.66
CA LEU A 156 30.21 38.42 32.10
C LEU A 156 30.20 38.26 30.57
N LEU A 157 31.26 38.72 29.90
CA LEU A 157 31.40 38.65 28.45
C LEU A 157 31.50 37.22 27.94
N ASP A 158 32.14 36.32 28.68
CA ASP A 158 32.17 34.90 28.34
C ASP A 158 30.75 34.29 28.35
N ALA A 159 29.93 34.64 29.37
CA ALA A 159 28.55 34.19 29.45
C ALA A 159 27.67 34.79 28.35
N TYR A 160 27.83 36.09 28.09
CA TYR A 160 27.12 36.82 27.04
C TYR A 160 27.47 36.30 25.63
N GLY A 161 28.75 36.08 25.34
CA GLY A 161 29.22 35.52 24.08
C GLY A 161 28.73 34.09 23.86
N HIS A 162 28.74 33.25 24.90
CA HIS A 162 28.21 31.89 24.84
C HIS A 162 26.70 31.87 24.58
N ALA A 163 25.93 32.70 25.28
CA ALA A 163 24.49 32.83 25.06
C ALA A 163 24.19 33.31 23.62
N TRP A 164 24.92 34.32 23.14
CA TRP A 164 24.78 34.84 21.77
C TRP A 164 25.06 33.78 20.71
N ALA A 165 26.18 33.05 20.85
CA ALA A 165 26.55 31.97 19.93
C ALA A 165 25.48 30.87 19.86
N SER A 166 24.88 30.54 21.01
CA SER A 166 23.84 29.52 21.10
C SER A 166 22.55 29.95 20.37
N LEU A 167 22.19 31.24 20.45
CA LEU A 167 20.98 31.81 19.85
C LEU A 167 21.14 32.11 18.36
N MET A 168 22.35 32.46 17.92
CA MET A 168 22.69 32.58 16.50
C MET A 168 22.72 31.22 15.78
N GLY A 169 22.44 30.12 16.49
CA GLY A 169 22.37 28.79 15.95
C GLY A 169 23.72 28.39 15.36
N GLY A 170 24.71 28.15 16.24
CA GLY A 170 26.04 27.67 15.86
C GLY A 170 25.91 26.72 14.68
N LYS A 171 26.34 27.19 13.49
CA LYS A 171 26.12 26.55 12.19
C LYS A 171 26.27 25.06 12.40
N LYS A 172 25.14 24.34 12.53
CA LYS A 172 25.16 22.91 12.84
C LYS A 172 25.99 22.32 11.71
N ARG A 173 27.26 21.98 12.02
CA ARG A 173 28.14 21.19 11.16
C ARG A 173 27.56 19.78 11.20
N SER A 174 26.37 19.66 10.63
CA SER A 174 25.65 18.42 10.44
C SER A 174 26.51 17.59 9.50
N LEU A 175 26.78 16.36 9.91
CA LEU A 175 27.42 15.29 9.13
C LEU A 175 26.89 15.21 7.68
N VAL A 176 25.68 15.72 7.42
CA VAL A 176 25.07 15.88 6.09
C VAL A 176 25.94 16.66 5.09
N ASN A 177 26.74 17.64 5.53
CA ASN A 177 27.56 18.44 4.60
C ASN A 177 28.90 17.79 4.18
N ARG A 178 29.33 16.68 4.81
CA ARG A 178 30.47 15.88 4.29
C ARG A 178 30.06 14.94 3.17
N LEU A 179 28.82 14.43 3.16
CA LEU A 179 28.31 13.62 2.03
C LEU A 179 28.04 14.47 0.78
N ARG A 180 27.81 15.78 0.92
CA ARG A 180 27.51 16.68 -0.19
C ARG A 180 28.70 17.02 -1.11
N LYS A 181 29.93 16.60 -0.78
CA LYS A 181 31.11 16.87 -1.64
C LYS A 181 31.32 15.85 -2.78
N ARG A 182 30.53 14.78 -2.88
CA ARG A 182 30.57 13.83 -4.02
C ARG A 182 29.19 13.30 -4.44
N PRO A 183 28.23 14.17 -4.83
CA PRO A 183 26.87 13.75 -5.18
C PRO A 183 26.87 12.75 -6.34
N ARG A 184 27.79 12.89 -7.31
CA ARG A 184 27.91 11.97 -8.45
C ARG A 184 28.33 10.55 -8.07
N ARG A 185 29.24 10.36 -7.10
CA ARG A 185 29.70 9.01 -6.73
C ARG A 185 28.68 8.27 -5.87
N ILE A 186 28.00 8.97 -4.96
CA ILE A 186 26.93 8.39 -4.16
C ILE A 186 25.72 8.08 -5.05
N ALA A 187 25.37 8.98 -5.98
CA ALA A 187 24.35 8.70 -6.99
C ALA A 187 24.74 7.52 -7.89
N LEU A 188 26.00 7.42 -8.33
CA LEU A 188 26.47 6.28 -9.13
C LEU A 188 26.42 4.96 -8.35
N VAL A 189 26.83 4.94 -7.07
CA VAL A 189 26.76 3.74 -6.23
C VAL A 189 25.31 3.38 -5.93
N ALA A 190 24.44 4.35 -5.65
CA ALA A 190 23.01 4.12 -5.45
C ALA A 190 22.33 3.63 -6.74
N CYS A 191 22.67 4.20 -7.90
CA CYS A 191 22.20 3.73 -9.20
C CYS A 191 22.73 2.34 -9.53
N ALA A 192 24.01 2.05 -9.24
CA ALA A 192 24.58 0.72 -9.44
C ALA A 192 23.93 -0.33 -8.53
N LEU A 193 23.67 0.03 -7.27
CA LEU A 193 22.96 -0.84 -6.33
C LEU A 193 21.51 -1.07 -6.77
N ALA A 194 20.79 -0.01 -7.16
CA ALA A 194 19.44 -0.12 -7.69
C ALA A 194 19.37 -0.92 -8.99
N LEU A 195 20.36 -0.78 -9.88
CA LEU A 195 20.47 -1.58 -11.10
C LEU A 195 20.78 -3.04 -10.78
N SER A 196 21.64 -3.31 -9.81
CA SER A 196 21.97 -4.67 -9.38
C SER A 196 20.77 -5.39 -8.76
N THR A 197 19.96 -4.70 -7.93
CA THR A 197 18.75 -5.28 -7.36
C THR A 197 17.65 -5.45 -8.41
N ALA A 198 17.55 -4.52 -9.35
CA ALA A 198 16.67 -4.60 -10.51
C ALA A 198 16.93 -5.83 -11.41
N LEU A 199 18.19 -6.31 -11.46
CA LEU A 199 18.63 -7.46 -12.24
C LEU A 199 18.51 -8.80 -11.48
N LEU A 200 18.06 -8.81 -10.22
CA LEU A 200 17.87 -10.06 -9.48
C LEU A 200 16.72 -10.90 -10.09
N PRO A 201 16.95 -12.20 -10.34
CA PRO A 201 15.91 -13.09 -10.85
C PRO A 201 14.89 -13.41 -9.75
N VAL A 202 13.64 -13.05 -9.97
CA VAL A 202 12.51 -13.32 -9.06
C VAL A 202 11.45 -14.15 -9.78
N HIS A 203 10.78 -15.04 -9.04
CA HIS A 203 9.64 -15.79 -9.59
C HIS A 203 8.45 -14.84 -9.82
N GLN A 204 7.90 -14.85 -11.04
CA GLN A 204 6.64 -14.16 -11.27
C GLN A 204 5.54 -14.88 -10.48
N THR A 205 4.76 -14.11 -9.73
CA THR A 205 3.59 -14.65 -9.04
C THR A 205 2.36 -13.83 -9.39
N VAL A 206 1.24 -14.52 -9.52
CA VAL A 206 -0.07 -13.92 -9.76
C VAL A 206 -1.10 -14.57 -8.87
N LEU A 207 -2.06 -13.76 -8.41
CA LEU A 207 -3.20 -14.20 -7.62
C LEU A 207 -4.44 -14.17 -8.49
N ALA A 208 -5.24 -15.23 -8.43
CA ALA A 208 -6.46 -15.37 -9.20
C ALA A 208 -7.54 -16.08 -8.38
N PRO A 209 -8.83 -15.72 -8.54
CA PRO A 209 -9.94 -16.48 -7.97
C PRO A 209 -9.91 -17.93 -8.46
N ALA A 210 -10.20 -18.86 -7.57
CA ALA A 210 -10.22 -20.28 -7.88
C ALA A 210 -11.34 -21.02 -7.14
N GLU A 211 -11.80 -22.10 -7.75
CA GLU A 211 -12.88 -22.95 -7.25
C GLU A 211 -12.54 -24.42 -7.44
N ILE A 212 -12.85 -25.24 -6.43
CA ILE A 212 -12.69 -26.68 -6.51
C ILE A 212 -13.86 -27.24 -7.32
N MET A 213 -13.55 -27.78 -8.49
CA MET A 213 -14.50 -28.39 -9.41
C MET A 213 -14.26 -29.90 -9.51
N PRO A 214 -15.29 -30.70 -9.84
CA PRO A 214 -15.08 -32.12 -10.08
C PRO A 214 -14.24 -32.33 -11.34
N ARG A 215 -13.35 -33.32 -11.35
CA ARG A 215 -12.46 -33.59 -12.49
C ARG A 215 -13.23 -33.97 -13.75
N ASN A 216 -14.13 -34.93 -13.63
CA ASN A 216 -14.87 -35.51 -14.75
C ASN A 216 -16.37 -35.61 -14.43
N PRO A 217 -17.15 -34.54 -14.24
CA PRO A 217 -18.56 -34.63 -13.88
C PRO A 217 -19.40 -35.32 -14.96
N ALA A 218 -20.30 -36.22 -14.56
CA ALA A 218 -21.30 -36.80 -15.46
C ALA A 218 -22.50 -35.84 -15.50
N VAL A 219 -22.70 -35.15 -16.61
CA VAL A 219 -23.78 -34.17 -16.76
C VAL A 219 -25.04 -34.90 -17.20
N LEU A 220 -26.08 -34.90 -16.35
CA LEU A 220 -27.36 -35.48 -16.68
C LEU A 220 -28.24 -34.45 -17.39
N ARG A 221 -28.72 -34.85 -18.55
CA ARG A 221 -29.53 -34.04 -19.45
C ARG A 221 -30.86 -34.71 -19.69
N ALA A 222 -31.89 -33.92 -19.95
CA ALA A 222 -33.20 -34.43 -20.33
C ALA A 222 -33.09 -35.26 -21.63
N PRO A 223 -33.44 -36.55 -21.62
CA PRO A 223 -33.34 -37.43 -22.78
C PRO A 223 -34.51 -37.25 -23.77
N LEU A 224 -35.55 -36.53 -23.37
CA LEU A 224 -36.74 -36.22 -24.15
C LEU A 224 -37.41 -34.96 -23.59
N GLN A 225 -38.31 -34.35 -24.37
CA GLN A 225 -39.11 -33.21 -23.93
C GLN A 225 -40.28 -33.69 -23.06
N ALA A 226 -40.28 -33.33 -21.78
CA ALA A 226 -41.35 -33.67 -20.84
C ALA A 226 -41.33 -32.71 -19.64
N VAL A 227 -42.32 -32.84 -18.75
CA VAL A 227 -42.33 -32.15 -17.46
C VAL A 227 -41.62 -33.01 -16.43
N VAL A 228 -40.79 -32.40 -15.58
CA VAL A 228 -40.21 -33.11 -14.43
C VAL A 228 -41.30 -33.35 -13.40
N GLU A 229 -41.65 -34.62 -13.16
CA GLU A 229 -42.65 -35.01 -12.17
C GLU A 229 -42.07 -34.91 -10.76
N ARG A 230 -40.89 -35.50 -10.55
CA ARG A 230 -40.21 -35.58 -9.24
C ARG A 230 -38.70 -35.66 -9.40
N ILE A 231 -37.98 -35.07 -8.45
CA ILE A 231 -36.58 -35.37 -8.18
C ILE A 231 -36.54 -36.36 -7.01
N LEU A 232 -35.83 -37.47 -7.18
CA LEU A 232 -35.81 -38.60 -6.25
C LEU A 232 -34.63 -38.57 -5.28
N VAL A 233 -33.71 -37.61 -5.45
CA VAL A 233 -32.51 -37.42 -4.64
C VAL A 233 -32.42 -36.01 -4.09
N GLN A 234 -31.68 -35.82 -3.00
CA GLN A 234 -31.40 -34.50 -2.43
C GLN A 234 -30.11 -33.91 -2.99
N PRO A 235 -29.94 -32.58 -2.99
CA PRO A 235 -28.67 -31.95 -3.31
C PRO A 235 -27.56 -32.47 -2.40
N ASN A 236 -26.41 -32.74 -3.00
CA ASN A 236 -25.23 -33.30 -2.33
C ASN A 236 -25.44 -34.71 -1.73
N GLN A 237 -26.49 -35.43 -2.14
CA GLN A 237 -26.69 -36.83 -1.75
C GLN A 237 -25.74 -37.75 -2.53
N GLU A 238 -25.16 -38.73 -1.83
CA GLU A 238 -24.41 -39.83 -2.45
C GLU A 238 -25.36 -40.78 -3.20
N VAL A 239 -24.99 -41.12 -4.43
CA VAL A 239 -25.75 -41.96 -5.35
C VAL A 239 -24.83 -43.02 -5.96
N LYS A 240 -25.39 -44.19 -6.24
CA LYS A 240 -24.72 -45.29 -6.92
C LYS A 240 -25.16 -45.38 -8.37
N ASN A 241 -24.34 -46.02 -9.19
CA ASN A 241 -24.67 -46.32 -10.57
C ASN A 241 -26.01 -47.07 -10.65
N GLY A 242 -26.93 -46.56 -11.46
CA GLY A 242 -28.27 -47.10 -11.65
C GLY A 242 -29.33 -46.53 -10.70
N ASP A 243 -28.96 -45.71 -9.71
CA ASP A 243 -29.95 -45.08 -8.83
C ASP A 243 -30.83 -44.10 -9.61
N ALA A 244 -32.13 -44.10 -9.32
CA ALA A 244 -33.07 -43.20 -9.97
C ALA A 244 -32.93 -41.78 -9.41
N LEU A 245 -32.70 -40.80 -10.28
CA LEU A 245 -32.43 -39.42 -9.90
C LEU A 245 -33.59 -38.48 -10.21
N VAL A 246 -34.15 -38.61 -11.42
CA VAL A 246 -35.23 -37.75 -11.91
C VAL A 246 -36.29 -38.60 -12.58
N GLN A 247 -37.54 -38.31 -12.27
CA GLN A 247 -38.70 -38.90 -12.93
C GLN A 247 -39.41 -37.82 -13.75
N LEU A 248 -39.52 -38.06 -15.05
CA LEU A 248 -40.33 -37.26 -15.97
C LEU A 248 -41.77 -37.76 -15.96
N ASP A 249 -42.72 -36.88 -16.28
CA ASP A 249 -44.14 -37.23 -16.34
C ASP A 249 -44.38 -38.31 -17.41
N LYS A 250 -44.72 -39.49 -16.93
CA LYS A 250 -44.89 -40.70 -17.74
C LYS A 250 -46.31 -40.91 -18.23
N ARG A 251 -47.30 -40.15 -17.75
CA ARG A 251 -48.74 -40.42 -18.00
C ARG A 251 -49.08 -40.38 -19.49
N GLU A 252 -48.51 -39.41 -20.21
CA GLU A 252 -48.70 -39.30 -21.66
C GLU A 252 -48.03 -40.45 -22.41
N LEU A 253 -46.81 -40.84 -22.00
CA LEU A 253 -46.07 -41.95 -22.59
C LEU A 253 -46.77 -43.29 -22.35
N GLU A 254 -47.31 -43.52 -21.15
CA GLU A 254 -48.07 -44.72 -20.80
C GLU A 254 -49.36 -44.83 -21.63
N SER A 255 -50.08 -43.71 -21.82
CA SER A 255 -51.28 -43.67 -22.67
C SER A 255 -50.96 -43.97 -24.15
N ARG A 256 -49.91 -43.34 -24.68
CA ARG A 256 -49.45 -43.59 -26.05
C ARG A 256 -48.94 -45.02 -26.24
N LEU A 257 -48.30 -45.59 -25.21
CA LEU A 257 -47.81 -46.96 -25.22
C LEU A 257 -48.96 -47.95 -25.36
N GLU A 258 -50.02 -47.77 -24.57
CA GLU A 258 -51.20 -48.63 -24.63
C GLU A 258 -51.89 -48.53 -26.01
N SER A 259 -52.05 -47.32 -26.54
CA SER A 259 -52.59 -47.13 -27.90
C SER A 259 -51.73 -47.81 -28.98
N SER A 260 -50.40 -47.66 -28.91
CA SER A 260 -49.47 -48.29 -29.87
C SER A 260 -49.47 -49.82 -29.78
N ARG A 261 -49.57 -50.38 -28.56
CA ARG A 261 -49.74 -51.83 -28.35
C ARG A 261 -50.97 -52.37 -29.04
N GLN A 262 -52.10 -51.66 -28.94
CA GLN A 262 -53.35 -52.04 -29.61
C GLN A 262 -53.22 -51.95 -31.13
N THR A 263 -52.58 -50.90 -31.66
CA THR A 263 -52.30 -50.77 -33.11
C THR A 263 -51.43 -51.91 -33.62
N PHE A 264 -50.35 -52.26 -32.91
CA PHE A 264 -49.50 -53.40 -33.25
C PHE A 264 -50.28 -54.73 -33.20
N ALA A 265 -51.07 -54.96 -32.15
CA ALA A 265 -51.88 -56.16 -32.01
C ALA A 265 -52.90 -56.32 -33.16
N ALA A 266 -53.54 -55.22 -33.57
CA ALA A 266 -54.47 -55.21 -34.70
C ALA A 266 -53.77 -55.50 -36.04
N ALA A 267 -52.62 -54.86 -36.29
CA ALA A 267 -51.83 -55.09 -37.51
C ALA A 267 -51.30 -56.54 -37.58
N ASP A 268 -50.84 -57.10 -36.46
CA ASP A 268 -50.37 -58.48 -36.37
C ASP A 268 -51.51 -59.49 -36.55
N ALA A 269 -52.67 -59.24 -35.95
CA ALA A 269 -53.87 -60.06 -36.16
C ALA A 269 -54.34 -60.04 -37.63
N GLN A 270 -54.37 -58.86 -38.26
CA GLN A 270 -54.73 -58.71 -39.67
C GLN A 270 -53.74 -59.47 -40.57
N LEU A 271 -52.43 -59.34 -40.31
CA LEU A 271 -51.43 -60.09 -41.06
C LEU A 271 -51.61 -61.60 -40.91
N ARG A 272 -51.89 -62.09 -39.69
CA ARG A 272 -52.16 -63.52 -39.45
C ARG A 272 -53.39 -64.01 -40.21
N GLN A 273 -54.48 -63.24 -40.17
CA GLN A 273 -55.71 -63.58 -40.88
C GLN A 273 -55.49 -63.62 -42.41
N THR A 274 -54.88 -62.58 -42.98
CA THR A 274 -54.63 -62.52 -44.42
C THR A 274 -53.59 -63.56 -44.87
N ARG A 275 -52.61 -63.91 -44.03
CA ARG A 275 -51.67 -65.01 -44.31
C ARG A 275 -52.37 -66.36 -44.42
N GLN A 276 -53.42 -66.59 -43.63
CA GLN A 276 -54.26 -67.79 -43.76
C GLN A 276 -55.09 -67.76 -45.04
N GLN A 277 -55.67 -66.60 -45.40
CA GLN A 277 -56.46 -66.44 -46.64
C GLN A 277 -55.61 -66.56 -47.91
N ALA A 278 -54.36 -66.08 -47.88
CA ALA A 278 -53.41 -66.12 -48.99
C ALA A 278 -53.01 -67.55 -49.43
N LEU A 279 -53.34 -68.57 -48.63
CA LEU A 279 -53.20 -69.97 -49.03
C LEU A 279 -54.19 -70.36 -50.14
N PHE A 280 -55.31 -69.63 -50.25
CA PHE A 280 -56.42 -69.96 -51.15
C PHE A 280 -56.78 -68.81 -52.13
N ASP A 281 -56.31 -67.58 -51.88
CA ASP A 281 -56.60 -66.40 -52.72
C ASP A 281 -55.31 -65.65 -53.13
N GLU A 282 -55.06 -65.58 -54.44
CA GLU A 282 -53.94 -64.85 -55.07
C GLU A 282 -53.98 -63.33 -54.75
N ARG A 283 -55.16 -62.72 -54.60
CA ARG A 283 -55.26 -61.30 -54.22
C ARG A 283 -54.78 -61.07 -52.79
N ALA A 284 -55.14 -61.97 -51.87
CA ALA A 284 -54.67 -61.91 -50.48
C ALA A 284 -53.14 -62.09 -50.40
N LYS A 285 -52.55 -62.89 -51.29
CA LYS A 285 -51.10 -63.07 -51.41
C LYS A 285 -50.38 -61.78 -51.83
N ALA A 286 -50.96 -61.03 -52.78
CA ALA A 286 -50.43 -59.72 -53.18
C ALA A 286 -50.46 -58.68 -52.05
N ALA A 287 -51.46 -58.74 -51.16
CA ALA A 287 -51.60 -57.82 -50.01
C ALA A 287 -50.63 -58.12 -48.84
N LEU A 288 -49.97 -59.28 -48.82
CA LEU A 288 -49.09 -59.66 -47.70
C LEU A 288 -47.90 -58.72 -47.52
N ALA A 289 -47.28 -58.26 -48.61
CA ALA A 289 -46.12 -57.38 -48.54
C ALA A 289 -46.46 -56.04 -47.86
N GLU A 290 -47.63 -55.48 -48.18
CA GLU A 290 -48.15 -54.28 -47.54
C GLU A 290 -48.43 -54.50 -46.04
N LEU A 291 -49.12 -55.60 -45.70
CA LEU A 291 -49.46 -55.91 -44.30
C LEU A 291 -48.23 -56.21 -43.44
N ILE A 292 -47.20 -56.85 -44.01
CA ILE A 292 -45.90 -57.06 -43.33
C ILE A 292 -45.29 -55.70 -43.01
N THR A 293 -45.23 -54.80 -43.99
CA THR A 293 -44.69 -53.44 -43.81
C THR A 293 -45.47 -52.67 -42.75
N ARG A 294 -46.81 -52.77 -42.77
CA ARG A 294 -47.69 -52.11 -41.79
C ARG A 294 -47.49 -52.63 -40.36
N ARG A 295 -47.34 -53.95 -40.19
CA ARG A 295 -47.00 -54.56 -38.89
C ARG A 295 -45.62 -54.08 -38.43
N ASP A 296 -44.63 -54.05 -39.32
CA ASP A 296 -43.27 -53.65 -38.96
C ASP A 296 -43.17 -52.18 -38.58
N GLN A 297 -43.94 -51.31 -39.25
CA GLN A 297 -44.11 -49.92 -38.85
C GLN A 297 -44.73 -49.82 -37.45
N ALA A 298 -45.86 -50.50 -37.20
CA ALA A 298 -46.50 -50.49 -35.89
C ALA A 298 -45.60 -51.06 -34.78
N ARG A 299 -44.76 -52.06 -35.08
CA ARG A 299 -43.76 -52.59 -34.16
C ARG A 299 -42.67 -51.57 -33.85
N ALA A 300 -42.19 -50.85 -34.86
CA ALA A 300 -41.17 -49.81 -34.69
C ALA A 300 -41.70 -48.65 -33.85
N ASP A 301 -42.96 -48.24 -34.09
CA ASP A 301 -43.63 -47.21 -33.30
C ASP A 301 -43.79 -47.64 -31.83
N LEU A 302 -44.19 -48.90 -31.59
CA LEU A 302 -44.30 -49.46 -30.24
C LEU A 302 -42.94 -49.43 -29.52
N ALA A 303 -41.90 -49.95 -30.17
CA ALA A 303 -40.54 -49.96 -29.61
C ALA A 303 -40.02 -48.55 -29.30
N PHE A 304 -40.34 -47.56 -30.15
CA PHE A 304 -39.98 -46.15 -29.93
C PHE A 304 -40.64 -45.58 -28.67
N ILE A 305 -41.94 -45.83 -28.45
CA ILE A 305 -42.62 -45.36 -27.25
C ILE A 305 -42.13 -46.11 -26.00
N GLU A 306 -41.83 -47.40 -26.09
CA GLU A 306 -41.23 -48.17 -24.99
C GLU A 306 -39.86 -47.62 -24.57
N ASP A 307 -38.98 -47.29 -25.53
CA ASP A 307 -37.68 -46.66 -25.27
C ASP A 307 -37.83 -45.28 -24.62
N ASN A 308 -38.77 -44.45 -25.12
CA ASN A 308 -39.05 -43.15 -24.50
C ASN A 308 -39.59 -43.28 -23.07
N LEU A 309 -40.44 -44.28 -22.80
CA LEU A 309 -40.93 -44.54 -21.45
C LEU A 309 -39.79 -44.98 -20.52
N GLN A 310 -38.87 -45.83 -20.99
CA GLN A 310 -37.69 -46.20 -20.20
C GLN A 310 -36.79 -44.99 -19.90
N ARG A 311 -36.64 -44.09 -20.88
CA ARG A 311 -35.89 -42.84 -20.72
C ARG A 311 -36.60 -41.77 -19.89
N SER A 312 -37.86 -41.97 -19.52
CA SER A 312 -38.56 -41.07 -18.58
C SER A 312 -37.96 -41.11 -17.17
N LEU A 313 -37.29 -42.22 -16.81
CA LEU A 313 -36.56 -42.37 -15.56
C LEU A 313 -35.07 -42.16 -15.82
N ILE A 314 -34.54 -41.05 -15.32
CA ILE A 314 -33.14 -40.70 -15.48
C ILE A 314 -32.35 -41.33 -14.32
N LEU A 315 -31.45 -42.23 -14.67
CA LEU A 315 -30.61 -42.96 -13.72
C LEU A 315 -29.21 -42.34 -13.60
N ALA A 316 -28.57 -42.58 -12.46
CA ALA A 316 -27.17 -42.20 -12.23
C ALA A 316 -26.25 -43.03 -13.13
N PRO A 317 -25.40 -42.41 -13.97
CA PRO A 317 -24.51 -43.15 -14.88
C PRO A 317 -23.29 -43.76 -14.17
N ARG A 318 -23.03 -43.38 -12.92
CA ARG A 318 -21.92 -43.84 -12.08
C ARG A 318 -22.16 -43.47 -10.61
N ASP A 319 -21.29 -43.99 -9.75
CA ASP A 319 -21.21 -43.60 -8.34
C ASP A 319 -20.71 -42.15 -8.19
N GLY A 320 -21.23 -41.44 -7.18
CA GLY A 320 -20.79 -40.08 -6.86
C GLY A 320 -21.82 -39.33 -6.01
N VAL A 321 -21.78 -38.00 -6.10
CA VAL A 321 -22.67 -37.09 -5.39
C VAL A 321 -23.48 -36.30 -6.42
N ALA A 322 -24.78 -36.17 -6.19
CA ALA A 322 -25.69 -35.39 -7.04
C ALA A 322 -25.56 -33.88 -6.76
N ILE A 323 -25.14 -33.11 -7.76
CA ILE A 323 -24.90 -31.67 -7.70
C ILE A 323 -25.95 -30.94 -8.54
N PHE A 324 -26.81 -30.20 -7.86
CA PHE A 324 -27.83 -29.30 -8.39
C PHE A 324 -28.29 -28.34 -7.28
N ASP A 325 -29.05 -27.31 -7.64
CA ASP A 325 -29.43 -26.23 -6.71
C ASP A 325 -30.55 -26.66 -5.74
N ASP A 326 -31.82 -26.47 -6.11
CA ASP A 326 -32.98 -26.87 -5.30
C ASP A 326 -33.88 -27.84 -6.09
N PRO A 327 -34.34 -28.97 -5.50
CA PRO A 327 -35.33 -29.84 -6.13
C PRO A 327 -36.61 -29.11 -6.59
N SER A 328 -37.03 -28.09 -5.84
CA SER A 328 -38.29 -27.37 -6.04
C SER A 328 -38.30 -26.56 -7.34
N ASP A 329 -37.14 -26.12 -7.82
CA ASP A 329 -37.00 -25.35 -9.07
C ASP A 329 -37.28 -26.19 -10.33
N TRP A 330 -37.25 -27.51 -10.17
CA TRP A 330 -37.44 -28.46 -11.26
C TRP A 330 -38.81 -29.13 -11.24
N ILE A 331 -39.37 -29.42 -10.06
CA ILE A 331 -40.65 -30.13 -9.97
C ILE A 331 -41.75 -29.31 -10.67
N GLY A 332 -42.41 -29.91 -11.66
CA GLY A 332 -43.43 -29.26 -12.49
C GLY A 332 -42.89 -28.41 -13.64
N ARG A 333 -41.57 -28.28 -13.79
CA ARG A 333 -40.95 -27.51 -14.89
C ARG A 333 -40.89 -28.34 -16.18
N PRO A 334 -41.30 -27.79 -17.34
CA PRO A 334 -41.06 -28.42 -18.63
C PRO A 334 -39.58 -28.33 -19.01
N VAL A 335 -39.00 -29.45 -19.46
CA VAL A 335 -37.61 -29.53 -19.91
C VAL A 335 -37.52 -29.89 -21.40
N SER A 336 -36.52 -29.34 -22.07
CA SER A 336 -36.23 -29.62 -23.49
C SER A 336 -35.17 -30.71 -23.65
N LEU A 337 -35.21 -31.44 -24.77
CA LEU A 337 -34.18 -32.42 -25.12
C LEU A 337 -32.76 -31.82 -25.00
N GLY A 338 -31.91 -32.42 -24.18
CA GLY A 338 -30.53 -31.98 -23.97
C GLY A 338 -30.33 -30.89 -22.88
N GLU A 339 -31.42 -30.38 -22.31
CA GLU A 339 -31.37 -29.45 -21.17
C GLU A 339 -30.67 -30.10 -19.98
N ARG A 340 -29.71 -29.40 -19.37
CA ARG A 340 -28.96 -29.90 -18.22
C ARG A 340 -29.83 -29.78 -16.97
N ILE A 341 -30.07 -30.90 -16.31
CA ILE A 341 -30.86 -30.95 -15.06
C ILE A 341 -29.92 -30.94 -13.85
N MET A 342 -28.97 -31.88 -13.81
CA MET A 342 -28.04 -32.04 -12.69
C MET A 342 -26.70 -32.62 -13.13
N GLN A 343 -25.76 -32.76 -12.20
CA GLN A 343 -24.49 -33.45 -12.43
C GLN A 343 -24.24 -34.48 -11.34
N VAL A 344 -23.58 -35.59 -11.68
CA VAL A 344 -23.09 -36.56 -10.70
C VAL A 344 -21.57 -36.58 -10.76
N ALA A 345 -20.91 -36.35 -9.63
CA ALA A 345 -19.46 -36.32 -9.55
C ALA A 345 -18.91 -37.01 -8.31
N ASP A 346 -17.74 -37.64 -8.45
CA ASP A 346 -17.01 -38.16 -7.30
C ASP A 346 -16.49 -36.96 -6.47
N PRO A 347 -16.85 -36.85 -5.18
CA PRO A 347 -16.37 -35.78 -4.32
C PRO A 347 -14.85 -35.85 -4.04
N HIS A 348 -14.22 -37.01 -4.21
CA HIS A 348 -12.78 -37.21 -3.98
C HIS A 348 -11.92 -36.93 -5.22
N ASP A 349 -12.50 -37.03 -6.42
CA ASP A 349 -11.79 -36.70 -7.68
C ASP A 349 -12.06 -35.25 -8.10
N ALA A 350 -11.35 -34.35 -7.41
CA ALA A 350 -11.45 -32.92 -7.63
C ALA A 350 -10.26 -32.35 -8.41
N ARG A 351 -10.50 -31.21 -9.05
CA ARG A 351 -9.50 -30.35 -9.69
C ARG A 351 -9.75 -28.90 -9.32
N LEU A 352 -8.71 -28.10 -9.42
CA LEU A 352 -8.81 -26.68 -9.21
C LEU A 352 -9.06 -25.98 -10.54
N GLU A 353 -10.19 -25.27 -10.65
CA GLU A 353 -10.43 -24.34 -11.74
C GLU A 353 -10.03 -22.93 -11.29
N ILE A 354 -9.16 -22.27 -12.05
CA ILE A 354 -8.64 -20.94 -11.74
C ILE A 354 -9.03 -20.00 -12.86
N GLN A 355 -9.53 -18.82 -12.50
CA GLN A 355 -9.93 -17.78 -13.44
C GLN A 355 -8.90 -16.66 -13.40
N LEU A 356 -7.91 -16.70 -14.31
CA LEU A 356 -6.83 -15.72 -14.38
C LEU A 356 -7.25 -14.52 -15.24
N PRO A 357 -7.40 -13.30 -14.68
CA PRO A 357 -7.77 -12.12 -15.45
C PRO A 357 -6.76 -11.84 -16.58
N VAL A 358 -7.25 -11.42 -17.75
CA VAL A 358 -6.38 -11.14 -18.92
C VAL A 358 -5.32 -10.09 -18.60
N ALA A 359 -5.66 -9.09 -17.77
CA ALA A 359 -4.72 -8.05 -17.33
C ALA A 359 -3.52 -8.59 -16.53
N ASP A 360 -3.70 -9.75 -15.89
CA ASP A 360 -2.70 -10.37 -15.03
C ASP A 360 -2.05 -11.60 -15.66
N ALA A 361 -2.44 -11.97 -16.88
CA ALA A 361 -1.96 -13.15 -17.61
C ALA A 361 -0.42 -13.18 -17.77
N ILE A 362 0.23 -14.11 -17.08
CA ILE A 362 1.67 -14.39 -17.19
C ILE A 362 1.92 -15.66 -18.01
N ALA A 363 3.14 -15.82 -18.52
CA ALA A 363 3.58 -17.08 -19.09
C ALA A 363 3.63 -18.14 -17.97
N LEU A 364 2.89 -19.24 -18.17
CA LEU A 364 2.84 -20.38 -17.26
C LEU A 364 3.15 -21.64 -18.07
N GLU A 365 4.10 -22.43 -17.58
CA GLU A 365 4.39 -23.74 -18.14
C GLU A 365 3.48 -24.82 -17.51
N PRO A 366 3.15 -25.90 -18.24
CA PRO A 366 2.52 -27.07 -17.64
C PRO A 366 3.37 -27.60 -16.47
N GLY A 367 2.74 -27.95 -15.37
CA GLY A 367 3.40 -28.38 -14.14
C GLY A 367 3.82 -27.25 -13.19
N ALA A 368 3.54 -25.98 -13.54
CA ALA A 368 3.77 -24.85 -12.65
C ALA A 368 3.12 -25.05 -11.27
N GLU A 369 3.83 -24.64 -10.22
CA GLU A 369 3.36 -24.74 -8.85
C GLU A 369 2.19 -23.76 -8.61
N VAL A 370 1.14 -24.27 -7.98
CA VAL A 370 -0.05 -23.51 -7.60
C VAL A 370 -0.34 -23.76 -6.12
N LEU A 371 -0.56 -22.69 -5.37
CA LEU A 371 -1.01 -22.78 -3.98
C LEU A 371 -2.42 -22.23 -3.87
N LEU A 372 -3.37 -23.05 -3.45
CA LEU A 372 -4.74 -22.65 -3.19
C LEU A 372 -4.91 -22.23 -1.73
N PHE A 373 -5.38 -21.00 -1.53
CA PHE A 373 -5.79 -20.48 -0.23
C PHE A 373 -7.32 -20.47 -0.17
N LEU A 374 -7.90 -21.39 0.60
CA LEU A 374 -9.35 -21.46 0.77
C LEU A 374 -9.86 -20.27 1.60
N ASN A 375 -11.02 -19.72 1.22
CA ASN A 375 -11.63 -18.61 1.97
C ASN A 375 -11.97 -19.00 3.42
N SER A 376 -12.28 -20.28 3.65
CA SER A 376 -12.56 -20.82 4.98
C SER A 376 -11.29 -21.03 5.83
N GLN A 377 -10.11 -21.22 5.22
CA GLN A 377 -8.86 -21.53 5.91
C GLN A 377 -7.64 -20.90 5.21
N PRO A 378 -7.44 -19.57 5.31
CA PRO A 378 -6.34 -18.89 4.63
C PRO A 378 -4.94 -19.27 5.14
N GLY A 379 -4.83 -19.81 6.36
CA GLY A 379 -3.54 -20.13 6.99
C GLY A 379 -2.89 -21.44 6.53
N SER A 380 -3.61 -22.27 5.76
CA SER A 380 -3.13 -23.58 5.31
C SER A 380 -3.33 -23.76 3.81
N PRO A 381 -2.35 -23.38 2.97
CA PRO A 381 -2.47 -23.53 1.53
C PRO A 381 -2.49 -25.00 1.11
N LEU A 382 -3.26 -25.31 0.08
CA LEU A 382 -3.29 -26.63 -0.56
C LEU A 382 -2.41 -26.59 -1.83
N PRO A 383 -1.36 -27.42 -1.93
CA PRO A 383 -0.51 -27.48 -3.10
C PRO A 383 -1.22 -28.18 -4.27
N ALA A 384 -1.05 -27.62 -5.46
CA ALA A 384 -1.56 -28.13 -6.72
C ALA A 384 -0.55 -27.86 -7.85
N SER A 385 -0.66 -28.62 -8.93
CA SER A 385 0.17 -28.47 -10.12
C SER A 385 -0.69 -28.12 -11.33
N LEU A 386 -0.28 -27.12 -12.11
CA LEU A 386 -0.99 -26.70 -13.31
C LEU A 386 -1.02 -27.82 -14.37
N GLU A 387 -2.21 -28.29 -14.74
CA GLU A 387 -2.40 -29.33 -15.76
C GLU A 387 -2.65 -28.73 -17.15
N ARG A 388 -3.48 -27.68 -17.22
CA ARG A 388 -3.93 -27.09 -18.49
C ARG A 388 -4.07 -25.58 -18.40
N TYR A 389 -3.51 -24.90 -19.39
CA TYR A 389 -3.70 -23.47 -19.64
C TYR A 389 -4.71 -23.26 -20.77
N GLY A 390 -5.83 -22.58 -20.50
CA GLY A 390 -6.85 -22.29 -21.51
C GLY A 390 -6.38 -21.23 -22.51
N TYR A 391 -6.48 -21.50 -23.81
CA TYR A 391 -6.06 -20.58 -24.87
C TYR A 391 -7.05 -19.45 -25.16
N ARG A 392 -8.29 -19.55 -24.69
CA ARG A 392 -9.36 -18.57 -24.94
C ARG A 392 -9.80 -17.94 -23.63
N ALA A 393 -9.85 -16.60 -23.61
CA ALA A 393 -10.47 -15.87 -22.52
C ALA A 393 -12.00 -15.97 -22.64
N SER A 394 -12.67 -16.18 -21.51
CA SER A 394 -14.13 -16.15 -21.38
C SER A 394 -14.57 -15.11 -20.38
N ALA A 395 -15.81 -14.64 -20.49
CA ALA A 395 -16.40 -13.79 -19.48
C ALA A 395 -16.49 -14.55 -18.14
N SER A 396 -15.94 -13.94 -17.09
CA SER A 396 -16.11 -14.37 -15.70
C SER A 396 -17.42 -13.82 -15.13
N ALA A 397 -17.84 -14.31 -13.96
CA ALA A 397 -19.03 -13.83 -13.25
C ALA A 397 -18.99 -12.33 -12.97
N ASP A 398 -17.79 -11.77 -12.81
CA ASP A 398 -17.57 -10.34 -12.54
C ASP A 398 -17.58 -9.47 -13.82
N GLY A 399 -17.94 -10.04 -14.98
CA GLY A 399 -17.97 -9.37 -16.27
C GLY A 399 -16.59 -9.10 -16.91
N SER A 400 -15.50 -9.40 -16.20
CA SER A 400 -14.14 -9.31 -16.73
C SER A 400 -13.78 -10.54 -17.58
N MET A 401 -12.85 -10.36 -18.52
CA MET A 401 -12.32 -11.46 -19.32
C MET A 401 -11.21 -12.18 -18.55
N ALA A 402 -11.33 -13.51 -18.42
CA ALA A 402 -10.36 -14.35 -17.72
C ALA A 402 -10.04 -15.62 -18.52
N TYR A 403 -8.78 -16.06 -18.45
CA TYR A 403 -8.36 -17.38 -18.91
C TYR A 403 -8.72 -18.43 -17.86
N ARG A 404 -9.34 -19.52 -18.31
CA ARG A 404 -9.66 -20.66 -17.46
C ARG A 404 -8.47 -21.62 -17.44
N LEU A 405 -7.90 -21.81 -16.26
CA LEU A 405 -6.80 -22.73 -16.01
C LEU A 405 -7.29 -23.90 -15.16
N GLN A 406 -6.67 -25.07 -15.33
CA GLN A 406 -6.97 -26.27 -14.56
C GLN A 406 -5.71 -26.77 -13.89
N ALA A 407 -5.77 -27.02 -12.59
CA ALA A 407 -4.69 -27.59 -11.81
C ALA A 407 -5.17 -28.85 -11.06
N GLY A 408 -4.28 -29.83 -10.93
CA GLY A 408 -4.51 -31.06 -10.18
C GLY A 408 -3.92 -30.98 -8.78
N PHE A 409 -4.58 -31.59 -7.80
CA PHE A 409 -4.03 -31.75 -6.46
C PHE A 409 -3.09 -32.95 -6.43
N SER A 410 -1.92 -32.81 -5.81
CA SER A 410 -0.92 -33.88 -5.72
C SER A 410 -1.22 -34.88 -4.60
N GLU A 411 -1.97 -34.46 -3.58
CA GLU A 411 -2.36 -35.29 -2.44
C GLU A 411 -3.89 -35.28 -2.26
N ALA A 412 -4.43 -36.44 -1.90
CA ALA A 412 -5.83 -36.58 -1.51
C ALA A 412 -6.00 -36.03 -0.08
N ASP A 413 -6.34 -34.75 0.03
CA ASP A 413 -6.63 -34.09 1.31
C ASP A 413 -8.14 -34.20 1.62
N PRO A 414 -8.55 -34.66 2.82
CA PRO A 414 -9.96 -34.73 3.21
C PRO A 414 -10.70 -33.39 3.23
N ARG A 415 -9.97 -32.26 3.11
CA ARG A 415 -10.52 -30.91 2.97
C ARG A 415 -10.95 -30.58 1.54
N LEU A 416 -10.58 -31.38 0.55
CA LEU A 416 -11.00 -31.22 -0.83
C LEU A 416 -12.49 -31.53 -0.94
N ARG A 417 -13.30 -30.47 -1.00
CA ARG A 417 -14.73 -30.56 -1.27
C ARG A 417 -15.07 -29.72 -2.48
N VAL A 418 -15.83 -30.31 -3.40
CA VAL A 418 -16.34 -29.62 -4.59
C VAL A 418 -17.19 -28.42 -4.17
N GLY A 419 -17.05 -27.30 -4.89
CA GLY A 419 -17.77 -26.06 -4.65
C GLY A 419 -17.09 -25.09 -3.67
N LEU A 420 -15.99 -25.49 -3.03
CA LEU A 420 -15.21 -24.55 -2.20
C LEU A 420 -14.46 -23.53 -3.08
N LYS A 421 -14.49 -22.27 -2.65
CA LYS A 421 -13.85 -21.14 -3.32
C LYS A 421 -12.67 -20.60 -2.53
N GLY A 422 -11.70 -20.06 -3.25
CA GLY A 422 -10.47 -19.52 -2.69
C GLY A 422 -9.71 -18.64 -3.66
N THR A 423 -8.49 -18.30 -3.30
CA THR A 423 -7.54 -17.59 -4.16
C THR A 423 -6.37 -18.52 -4.46
N ALA A 424 -6.08 -18.72 -5.74
CA ALA A 424 -4.90 -19.44 -6.19
C ALA A 424 -3.74 -18.48 -6.41
N LYS A 425 -2.57 -18.83 -5.87
CA LYS A 425 -1.28 -18.21 -6.19
C LYS A 425 -0.54 -19.08 -7.17
N LEU A 426 -0.34 -18.57 -8.38
CA LEU A 426 0.39 -19.27 -9.44
C LEU A 426 1.83 -18.75 -9.51
N TYR A 427 2.78 -19.68 -9.61
CA TYR A 427 4.19 -19.38 -9.80
C TYR A 427 4.56 -19.56 -11.27
N GLY A 428 4.96 -18.48 -11.94
CA GLY A 428 5.48 -18.51 -13.29
C GLY A 428 7.00 -18.56 -13.33
N GLU A 429 7.56 -18.36 -14.52
CA GLU A 429 9.00 -18.35 -14.74
C GLU A 429 9.74 -17.27 -13.96
N ARG A 430 11.06 -17.47 -13.80
CA ARG A 430 11.95 -16.44 -13.24
C ARG A 430 12.10 -15.30 -14.23
N THR A 431 11.81 -14.09 -13.78
CA THR A 431 12.00 -12.86 -14.53
C THR A 431 12.89 -11.88 -13.77
N LEU A 432 13.37 -10.85 -14.45
CA LEU A 432 14.12 -9.76 -13.79
C LEU A 432 13.15 -8.89 -12.98
N LEU A 433 13.53 -8.51 -11.77
CA LEU A 433 12.71 -7.69 -10.87
C LEU A 433 12.20 -6.40 -11.53
N ILE A 434 13.03 -5.75 -12.35
CA ILE A 434 12.66 -4.55 -13.10
C ILE A 434 11.49 -4.80 -14.07
N HIS A 435 11.51 -5.94 -14.77
CA HIS A 435 10.44 -6.30 -15.70
C HIS A 435 9.16 -6.65 -14.92
N TYR A 436 9.29 -7.35 -13.80
CA TYR A 436 8.15 -7.64 -12.91
C TYR A 436 7.45 -6.36 -12.42
N LEU A 437 8.21 -5.37 -11.93
CA LEU A 437 7.67 -4.11 -11.41
C LEU A 437 7.10 -3.19 -12.49
N LEU A 438 7.77 -3.09 -13.65
CA LEU A 438 7.36 -2.21 -14.74
C LEU A 438 6.28 -2.80 -15.65
N ARG A 439 5.96 -4.10 -15.54
CA ARG A 439 4.99 -4.76 -16.44
C ARG A 439 3.63 -4.07 -16.50
N ARG A 440 3.00 -3.79 -15.36
CA ARG A 440 1.69 -3.12 -15.29
C ARG A 440 1.72 -1.68 -15.81
N PRO A 441 2.63 -0.79 -15.36
CA PRO A 441 2.67 0.57 -15.88
C PRO A 441 3.05 0.60 -17.37
N LEU A 442 3.96 -0.26 -17.85
CA LEU A 442 4.29 -0.36 -19.28
C LEU A 442 3.08 -0.83 -20.10
N ALA A 443 2.32 -1.82 -19.63
CA ALA A 443 1.10 -2.26 -20.30
C ALA A 443 0.05 -1.14 -20.37
N ALA A 444 -0.14 -0.38 -19.29
CA ALA A 444 -1.04 0.79 -19.28
C ALA A 444 -0.54 1.90 -20.23
N LEU A 445 0.77 2.21 -20.20
CA LEU A 445 1.39 3.17 -21.12
C LEU A 445 1.18 2.74 -22.57
N ARG A 446 1.33 1.46 -22.86
CA ARG A 446 1.18 0.86 -24.19
C ARG A 446 -0.24 1.04 -24.72
N VAL A 447 -1.25 0.75 -23.90
CA VAL A 447 -2.66 0.94 -24.25
C VAL A 447 -2.95 2.43 -24.53
N HIS A 448 -2.38 3.35 -23.76
CA HIS A 448 -2.60 4.79 -23.97
C HIS A 448 -1.80 5.40 -25.12
N LEU A 449 -0.60 4.90 -25.41
CA LEU A 449 0.29 5.41 -26.46
C LEU A 449 0.10 4.71 -27.82
N GLY A 450 -0.72 3.64 -27.88
CA GLY A 450 -1.15 3.02 -29.13
C GLY A 450 -0.05 2.28 -29.91
N TRP A 451 1.03 1.85 -29.24
CA TRP A 451 2.11 1.03 -29.81
C TRP A 451 2.02 -0.43 -29.39
#